data_AF-A0A3L8RSZ0-F1
#
_entry.id   AF-A0A3L8RSZ0-F1
#
_cell.length_a   1.000
_cell.length_b   1.000
_cell.length_c   1.000
_cell.angle_alpha   90.00
_cell.angle_beta   90.00
_cell.angle_gamma   90.00
#
_symmetry.space_group_name_H-M   'P 1'
#
loop_
_entity.id
_entity.type
_entity.pdbx_description
1 polymer ?
#
loop_
_entity_poly.entity_id
_entity_poly.type
_entity_poly.pdbx_seq_one_letter_code
_entity_poly.pdbx_strand_id
1 'polypeptide(L)'
;MTVLVSHTVSVVLEVKGRHWLSLQRFLRYQAIMVEQDDVEIVMTNIVNPASFLSGNQGEPIEHDCLETIEATCSNCPDLKDIPLENAEVWFTEGGSYVIGGKRHTGYTITI
;
A
#
# COMPACT_ATOMS: atom_id res chain seq x y z
N MET A 1 -6.94 16.08 -19.22
CA MET A 1 -5.94 15.08 -19.62
C MET A 1 -6.37 13.74 -19.05
N THR A 2 -6.49 12.70 -19.87
CA THR A 2 -6.93 11.38 -19.41
C THR A 2 -5.73 10.48 -19.22
N VAL A 3 -5.64 9.83 -18.05
CA VAL A 3 -4.59 8.87 -17.71
C VAL A 3 -5.23 7.50 -17.63
N LEU A 4 -4.78 6.61 -18.52
CA LEU A 4 -5.25 5.24 -18.57
C LEU A 4 -4.40 4.36 -17.63
N VAL A 5 -5.07 3.63 -16.74
CA VAL A 5 -4.42 2.76 -15.75
C VAL A 5 -5.07 1.39 -15.73
N SER A 6 -4.29 0.34 -15.49
CA SER A 6 -4.82 -1.03 -15.41
C SER A 6 -5.48 -1.36 -14.06
N HIS A 7 -5.31 -0.50 -13.06
CA HIS A 7 -5.74 -0.72 -11.68
C HIS A 7 -6.35 0.56 -11.10
N THR A 8 -7.23 0.44 -10.10
CA THR A 8 -7.90 1.59 -9.46
C THR A 8 -6.96 2.36 -8.53
N VAL A 9 -5.99 3.08 -9.10
CA VAL A 9 -4.95 3.78 -8.32
C VAL A 9 -5.54 4.82 -7.36
N SER A 10 -6.62 5.51 -7.75
CA SER A 10 -7.34 6.46 -6.89
C SER A 10 -7.88 5.81 -5.62
N VAL A 11 -8.64 4.71 -5.77
CA VAL A 11 -9.21 3.96 -4.63
C VAL A 11 -8.11 3.37 -3.74
N VAL A 12 -7.05 2.81 -4.32
CA VAL A 12 -5.91 2.30 -3.55
C VAL A 12 -5.25 3.42 -2.74
N LEU A 13 -5.06 4.59 -3.36
CA LEU A 13 -4.45 5.74 -2.70
C LEU A 13 -5.34 6.24 -1.55
N GLU A 14 -6.65 6.36 -1.76
CA GLU A 14 -7.59 6.82 -0.72
C GLU A 14 -7.67 5.86 0.47
N VAL A 15 -7.76 4.55 0.22
CA VAL A 15 -7.98 3.55 1.28
C VAL A 15 -6.67 3.15 1.97
N LYS A 16 -5.61 2.91 1.20
CA LYS A 16 -4.34 2.36 1.71
C LYS A 16 -3.18 3.35 1.65
N GLY A 17 -3.27 4.46 0.92
CA GLY A 17 -2.13 5.36 0.70
C GLY A 17 -1.41 5.80 1.97
N ARG A 18 -2.15 6.12 3.05
CA ARG A 18 -1.56 6.52 4.35
C ARG A 18 -0.85 5.39 5.11
N HIS A 19 -1.18 4.14 4.81
CA HIS A 19 -0.55 2.98 5.45
C HIS A 19 0.82 2.66 4.82
N TRP A 20 1.00 2.91 3.53
CA TRP A 20 2.18 2.48 2.76
C TRP A 20 3.09 3.62 2.31
N LEU A 21 2.60 4.86 2.30
CA LEU A 21 3.34 6.02 1.84
C LEU A 21 3.64 6.97 3.00
N SER A 22 4.78 7.65 2.92
CA SER A 22 5.02 8.80 3.80
C SER A 22 3.99 9.89 3.56
N LEU A 23 3.68 10.68 4.59
CA LEU A 23 2.69 11.77 4.50
C LEU A 23 2.98 12.71 3.31
N GLN A 24 4.25 13.05 3.07
CA GLN A 24 4.64 13.89 1.93
C GLN A 24 4.32 13.25 0.57
N ARG A 25 4.58 11.94 0.42
CA ARG A 25 4.31 11.22 -0.82
C ARG A 25 2.80 11.03 -1.04
N PHE A 26 2.08 10.69 0.02
CA PHE A 26 0.62 10.56 0.00
C PHE A 26 -0.04 11.87 -0.45
N LEU A 27 0.28 12.99 0.19
CA LEU A 27 -0.28 14.30 -0.16
C LEU A 27 0.05 14.71 -1.60
N ARG A 28 1.29 14.45 -2.05
CA ARG A 28 1.69 14.76 -3.42
C ARG A 28 0.89 13.97 -4.46
N TYR A 29 0.67 12.68 -4.23
CA TYR A 29 -0.11 11.87 -5.17
C TYR A 29 -1.59 12.20 -5.10
N GLN A 30 -2.13 12.47 -3.91
CA GLN A 30 -3.53 12.88 -3.76
C GLN A 30 -3.80 14.18 -4.54
N ALA A 31 -2.91 15.17 -4.38
CA ALA A 31 -3.03 16.43 -5.08
C ALA A 31 -2.93 16.31 -6.60
N ILE A 32 -2.11 15.39 -7.14
CA ILE A 32 -1.84 15.27 -8.58
C ILE A 32 -2.83 14.32 -9.29
N MET A 33 -3.23 13.23 -8.61
CA MET A 33 -3.97 12.13 -9.24
C MET A 33 -5.45 12.11 -8.90
N VAL A 34 -5.87 12.74 -7.79
CA VAL A 34 -7.25 12.66 -7.30
C VAL A 34 -7.92 14.03 -7.28
N GLU A 35 -7.21 15.06 -6.82
CA GLU A 35 -7.80 16.40 -6.61
C GLU A 35 -7.66 17.34 -7.81
N GLN A 36 -6.89 16.97 -8.84
CA GLN A 36 -6.74 17.80 -10.04
C GLN A 36 -7.96 17.71 -10.96
N ASP A 37 -8.64 18.83 -11.19
CA ASP A 37 -9.79 18.92 -12.11
C ASP A 37 -9.41 18.66 -13.58
N ASP A 38 -8.13 18.84 -13.94
CA ASP A 38 -7.63 18.65 -15.30
C ASP A 38 -7.15 17.22 -15.58
N VAL A 39 -7.23 16.30 -14.61
CA VAL A 39 -6.78 14.91 -14.74
C VAL A 39 -7.94 13.95 -14.49
N GLU A 40 -8.22 13.09 -15.47
CA GLU A 40 -9.21 12.01 -15.33
C GLU A 40 -8.48 10.66 -15.36
N ILE A 41 -8.63 9.87 -14.30
CA ILE A 41 -8.08 8.50 -14.25
C ILE A 41 -9.15 7.53 -14.71
N VAL A 42 -8.87 6.83 -15.81
CA VAL A 42 -9.79 5.85 -16.40
C VAL A 42 -9.14 4.48 -16.36
N MET A 43 -9.89 3.49 -15.89
CA MET A 43 -9.41 2.11 -15.85
C MET A 43 -9.52 1.45 -17.24
N THR A 44 -8.53 0.65 -17.61
CA THR A 44 -8.51 -0.06 -18.89
C THR A 44 -7.86 -1.44 -18.79
N ASN A 45 -8.34 -2.40 -19.58
CA ASN A 45 -7.72 -3.71 -19.76
C ASN A 45 -6.57 -3.73 -20.76
N ILE A 46 -6.18 -2.57 -21.27
CA ILE A 46 -5.10 -2.47 -22.25
C ILE A 46 -3.76 -2.70 -21.54
N VAL A 47 -3.24 -3.91 -21.67
CA VAL A 47 -1.91 -4.30 -21.16
C VAL A 47 -0.80 -3.95 -22.14
N ASN A 48 -1.08 -3.97 -23.46
CA ASN A 48 -0.11 -3.65 -24.49
C ASN A 48 0.02 -2.13 -24.68
N PRO A 49 1.19 -1.51 -24.41
CA PRO A 49 1.36 -0.07 -24.56
C PRO A 49 1.11 0.44 -25.99
N ALA A 50 1.39 -0.36 -27.02
CA ALA A 50 1.15 0.03 -28.41
C ALA A 50 -0.35 0.19 -28.73
N SER A 51 -1.23 -0.49 -27.99
CA SER A 51 -2.67 -0.39 -28.16
C SER A 51 -3.24 0.95 -27.67
N PHE A 52 -2.51 1.72 -26.87
CA PHE A 52 -2.92 3.10 -26.53
C PHE A 52 -2.88 4.03 -27.75
N LEU A 53 -2.00 3.74 -28.73
CA LEU A 53 -1.84 4.56 -29.92
C LEU A 53 -2.95 4.35 -30.95
N SER A 54 -3.71 3.24 -30.85
CA SER A 54 -4.82 2.97 -31.76
C SER A 54 -6.14 3.64 -31.35
N GLY A 55 -6.15 4.39 -30.24
CA GLY A 55 -7.35 5.05 -29.71
C GLY A 55 -8.36 4.06 -29.08
N ASN A 56 -7.98 2.80 -28.93
CA ASN A 56 -8.77 1.83 -28.17
C ASN A 56 -8.77 2.25 -26.69
N GLN A 57 -9.94 2.32 -26.06
CA GLN A 57 -10.06 2.60 -24.63
C GLN A 57 -10.11 1.33 -23.77
N GLY A 58 -10.19 0.16 -24.40
CA GLY A 58 -10.33 -1.11 -23.72
C GLY A 58 -11.75 -1.31 -23.19
N GLU A 59 -11.98 -2.44 -22.53
CA GLU A 59 -13.25 -2.71 -21.86
C GLU A 59 -13.16 -2.31 -20.38
N PRO A 60 -14.29 -1.92 -19.76
CA PRO A 60 -14.37 -1.76 -18.32
C PRO A 60 -13.95 -3.05 -17.61
N ILE A 61 -13.00 -2.95 -16.68
CA ILE A 61 -12.64 -4.07 -15.81
C ILE A 61 -13.19 -3.80 -14.42
N GLU A 62 -13.75 -4.83 -13.80
CA GLU A 62 -13.97 -4.88 -12.36
C GLU A 62 -12.85 -5.74 -11.74
N HIS A 63 -11.80 -5.09 -11.24
CA HIS A 63 -10.73 -5.76 -10.50
C HIS A 63 -10.68 -5.17 -9.09
N ASP A 64 -10.87 -6.00 -8.06
CA ASP A 64 -10.72 -5.56 -6.67
C ASP A 64 -9.23 -5.52 -6.28
N CYS A 65 -8.61 -4.37 -6.54
CA CYS A 65 -7.24 -4.12 -6.14
C CYS A 65 -7.09 -4.09 -4.61
N LEU A 66 -8.12 -3.75 -3.84
CA LEU A 66 -8.03 -3.69 -2.38
C LEU A 66 -7.96 -5.09 -1.79
N GLU A 67 -8.84 -6.00 -2.22
CA GLU A 67 -8.82 -7.41 -1.80
C GLU A 67 -7.46 -8.04 -2.11
N THR A 68 -6.93 -7.78 -3.32
CA THR A 68 -5.62 -8.32 -3.74
C THR A 68 -4.46 -7.78 -2.91
N ILE A 69 -4.47 -6.47 -2.59
CA ILE A 69 -3.44 -5.84 -1.75
C ILE A 69 -3.54 -6.37 -0.32
N GLU A 70 -4.74 -6.53 0.22
CA GLU A 70 -4.93 -7.13 1.54
C GLU A 70 -4.37 -8.55 1.57
N ALA A 71 -4.73 -9.37 0.58
CA ALA A 71 -4.28 -10.75 0.48
C ALA A 71 -2.77 -10.91 0.30
N THR A 72 -2.14 -10.03 -0.49
CA THR A 72 -0.72 -10.18 -0.89
C THR A 72 0.23 -9.45 0.04
N CYS A 73 -0.16 -8.28 0.51
CA CYS A 73 0.75 -7.39 1.24
C CYS A 73 0.51 -7.41 2.77
N SER A 74 -0.63 -7.94 3.23
CA SER A 74 -0.91 -8.07 4.67
C SER A 74 -0.63 -9.47 5.21
N ASN A 75 -0.55 -10.47 4.34
CA ASN A 75 -0.53 -11.85 4.78
C ASN A 75 0.89 -12.39 4.79
N CYS A 76 1.41 -12.57 6.00
CA CYS A 76 2.05 -13.84 6.29
C CYS A 76 0.90 -14.80 6.65
N PRO A 77 0.25 -15.47 5.66
CA PRO A 77 -0.99 -16.22 5.91
C PRO A 77 -0.78 -17.38 6.91
N ASP A 78 0.47 -17.80 7.06
CA ASP A 78 0.89 -18.84 7.99
C ASP A 78 1.28 -18.29 9.38
N LEU A 79 1.35 -16.97 9.56
CA LEU A 79 1.58 -16.36 10.86
C LEU A 79 0.34 -16.53 11.72
N LYS A 80 0.49 -17.29 12.80
CA LYS A 80 -0.57 -17.60 13.76
C LYS A 80 -0.10 -17.21 15.15
N ASP A 81 -1.03 -16.89 16.03
CA ASP A 81 -0.76 -16.71 17.47
C ASP A 81 -0.48 -18.06 18.20
N ILE A 82 0.03 -19.05 17.46
CA ILE A 82 0.29 -20.40 17.94
C ILE A 82 1.80 -20.64 17.78
N PRO A 83 2.52 -21.02 18.86
CA PRO A 83 3.92 -21.39 18.77
C PRO A 83 4.15 -22.52 17.75
N LEU A 84 5.23 -22.41 16.98
CA LEU A 84 5.66 -23.46 16.06
C LEU A 84 6.33 -24.62 16.83
N GLU A 85 6.05 -25.86 16.44
CA GLU A 85 6.67 -27.04 17.05
C GLU A 85 8.18 -27.09 16.71
N ASN A 86 9.03 -27.28 17.73
CA ASN A 86 10.50 -27.30 17.62
C ASN A 86 11.14 -25.99 17.08
N ALA A 87 10.44 -24.86 17.16
CA ALA A 87 11.04 -23.57 16.83
C ALA A 87 11.88 -23.00 17.98
N GLU A 88 12.92 -22.24 17.63
CA GLU A 88 13.63 -21.42 18.60
C GLU A 88 12.70 -20.29 19.06
N VAL A 89 12.55 -20.14 20.37
CA VAL A 89 11.70 -19.09 20.97
C VAL A 89 12.59 -17.89 21.29
N TRP A 90 12.16 -16.72 20.85
CA TRP A 90 12.85 -15.47 21.09
C TRP A 90 11.91 -14.53 21.84
N PHE A 91 12.38 -13.95 22.94
CA PHE A 91 11.67 -12.91 23.67
C PHE A 91 12.16 -11.55 23.19
N THR A 92 11.21 -10.65 22.93
CA THR A 92 11.51 -9.27 22.57
C THR A 92 10.83 -8.34 23.54
N GLU A 93 11.58 -7.41 24.11
CA GLU A 93 11.05 -6.36 24.96
C GLU A 93 11.50 -5.01 24.43
N GLY A 94 10.53 -4.14 24.15
CA GLY A 94 10.76 -2.77 23.71
C GLY A 94 10.46 -1.80 24.85
N GLY A 95 11.44 -0.97 25.22
CA GLY A 95 11.29 0.06 26.24
C GLY A 95 11.42 1.46 25.64
N SER A 96 10.54 2.37 26.05
CA SER A 96 10.65 3.79 25.72
C SER A 96 10.21 4.63 26.91
N TYR A 97 11.03 5.60 27.31
CA TYR A 97 10.72 6.53 28.39
C TYR A 97 11.31 7.92 28.11
N VAL A 98 10.83 8.95 28.82
CA VAL A 98 11.26 10.34 28.65
C VAL A 98 11.85 10.85 29.95
N ILE A 99 13.08 11.38 29.90
CA ILE A 99 13.73 12.08 31.02
C ILE A 99 14.17 13.47 30.53
N GLY A 100 13.79 14.52 31.27
CA GLY A 100 14.21 15.89 30.95
C GLY A 100 13.79 16.37 29.55
N GLY A 101 12.65 15.89 29.04
CA GLY A 101 12.17 16.21 27.69
C GLY A 101 12.85 15.45 26.56
N LYS A 102 13.84 14.58 26.86
CA LYS A 102 14.50 13.73 25.87
C LYS A 102 13.95 12.30 25.93
N ARG A 103 13.62 11.74 24.76
CA ARG A 103 13.15 10.36 24.63
C ARG A 103 14.34 9.40 24.59
N HIS A 104 14.24 8.34 25.39
CA HIS A 104 15.15 7.22 25.44
C HIS A 104 14.39 5.97 25.00
N THR A 105 14.91 5.29 23.98
CA THR A 105 14.34 4.06 23.44
C THR A 105 15.39 2.97 23.45
N GLY A 106 15.00 1.75 23.78
CA GLY A 106 15.84 0.58 23.74
C GLY A 106 15.02 -0.66 23.43
N TYR A 107 15.70 -1.72 23.02
CA TYR A 107 15.09 -3.03 22.84
C TYR A 107 16.04 -4.08 23.39
N THR A 108 15.48 -5.21 23.83
CA THR A 108 16.22 -6.38 24.26
C THR A 108 15.68 -7.59 23.55
N ILE A 109 16.58 -8.49 23.18
CA ILE A 109 16.29 -9.75 22.51
C ILE A 109 17.00 -10.84 23.31
N THR A 110 16.27 -11.82 23.79
CA THR A 110 16.81 -12.97 24.52
C THR A 110 16.21 -14.27 24.00
N ILE A 111 16.97 -15.36 24.15
CA ILE A 111 16.54 -16.73 23.85
C ILE A 111 15.98 -17.34 25.13
#